data_AF-A0A968YTR6-F1
#
_entry.id   AF-A0A968YTR6-F1
#
_cell.length_a   1.000
_cell.length_b   1.000
_cell.length_c   1.000
_cell.angle_alpha   90.00
_cell.angle_beta   90.00
_cell.angle_gamma   90.00
#
_symmetry.space_group_name_H-M   'P 1'
#
loop_
_entity.id
_entity.type
_entity.pdbx_description
1 polymer ?
#
loop_
_entity_poly.entity_id
_entity_poly.type
_entity_poly.pdbx_seq_one_letter_code
_entity_poly.pdbx_strand_id
1 'polypeptide(L)'
;MIKASALSENPQRQSLVDQLTQVEKQISLDSATFQPEFPALQKLQEQRRNLIDLISRDTQKLVGNATVPQFQSSIQKTLSQQLIDSLNQIQILEIRTQALSQANAAIDRKMRQFPEIKRRSGDLQAQLEIAQNTLKQLQLKRESLRLESAQKRCLGG
;
A
#
# COMPACT_ATOMS: atom_id res chain seq x y z
N MET A 1 33.91 23.35 -4.14
CA MET A 1 33.07 22.13 -4.16
C MET A 1 32.44 21.89 -2.79
N ILE A 2 31.58 22.80 -2.35
CA ILE A 2 30.74 22.59 -1.17
C ILE A 2 29.34 22.98 -1.62
N LYS A 3 28.37 22.05 -1.51
CA LYS A 3 26.91 22.28 -1.41
C LYS A 3 26.05 21.02 -1.56
N ALA A 4 26.59 19.87 -1.98
CA ALA A 4 25.87 18.59 -1.91
C ALA A 4 25.93 17.97 -0.51
N SER A 5 27.10 18.00 0.14
CA SER A 5 27.31 17.42 1.48
C SER A 5 26.54 18.17 2.58
N ALA A 6 26.49 19.50 2.52
CA ALA A 6 25.73 20.31 3.49
C ALA A 6 24.20 20.12 3.39
N LEU A 7 23.69 19.72 2.21
CA LEU A 7 22.29 19.31 2.05
C LEU A 7 22.01 17.95 2.68
N SER A 8 23.00 17.05 2.68
CA SER A 8 22.92 15.71 3.27
C SER A 8 23.13 15.69 4.79
N GLU A 9 23.76 16.72 5.36
CA GLU A 9 24.11 16.80 6.79
C GLU A 9 23.06 17.53 7.65
N ASN A 10 21.98 18.06 7.06
CA ASN A 10 20.93 18.73 7.83
C ASN A 10 19.96 17.70 8.46
N PRO A 11 19.91 17.55 9.80
CA PRO A 11 19.06 16.56 10.47
C PRO A 11 17.57 16.78 10.23
N GLN A 12 17.16 18.05 10.08
CA GLN A 12 15.78 18.40 9.79
C GLN A 12 15.38 17.94 8.39
N ARG A 13 16.29 18.03 7.42
CA ARG A 13 16.05 17.58 6.05
C ARG A 13 15.95 16.06 5.96
N GLN A 14 16.82 15.34 6.68
CA GLN A 14 16.75 13.89 6.78
C GLN A 14 15.40 13.44 7.35
N SER A 15 14.90 14.12 8.39
CA SER A 15 13.57 13.83 8.95
C SER A 15 12.43 14.02 7.93
N LEU A 16 12.48 15.08 7.11
CA LEU A 16 11.49 15.30 6.06
C LEU A 16 11.54 14.21 4.98
N VAL A 17 12.74 13.73 4.64
CA VAL A 17 12.94 12.62 3.69
C VAL A 17 12.40 11.30 4.26
N ASP A 18 12.63 11.02 5.53
CA ASP A 18 12.12 9.81 6.20
C ASP A 18 10.58 9.83 6.25
N GLN A 19 9.99 10.99 6.58
CA GLN A 19 8.54 11.18 6.57
C GLN A 19 7.94 10.99 5.17
N LEU A 20 8.58 11.57 4.13
CA LEU A 20 8.14 11.38 2.75
C LEU A 20 8.22 9.91 2.32
N THR A 21 9.28 9.22 2.72
CA THR A 21 9.45 7.80 2.47
C THR A 21 8.34 6.97 3.11
N GLN A 22 7.95 7.28 4.34
CA GLN A 22 6.85 6.59 5.01
C GLN A 22 5.50 6.84 4.32
N VAL A 23 5.23 8.07 3.88
CA VAL A 23 4.00 8.42 3.16
C VAL A 23 3.94 7.72 1.79
N GLU A 24 5.02 7.70 1.01
CA GLU A 24 5.05 7.01 -0.29
C GLU A 24 4.85 5.50 -0.14
N LYS A 25 5.40 4.87 0.92
CA LYS A 25 5.12 3.47 1.24
C LYS A 25 3.64 3.23 1.50
N GLN A 26 3.01 4.07 2.33
CA GLN A 26 1.59 3.94 2.65
C GLN A 26 0.71 4.14 1.40
N ILE A 27 1.01 5.15 0.56
CA ILE A 27 0.32 5.36 -0.71
C ILE A 27 0.42 4.13 -1.61
N SER A 28 1.60 3.51 -1.68
CA SER A 28 1.83 2.33 -2.53
C SER A 28 1.06 1.10 -2.05
N LEU A 29 0.94 0.91 -0.72
CA LEU A 29 0.13 -0.15 -0.13
C LEU A 29 -1.37 0.09 -0.30
N ASP A 30 -1.81 1.32 -0.06
CA ASP A 30 -3.22 1.70 -0.08
C ASP A 30 -3.74 1.76 -1.52
N SER A 31 -2.94 2.22 -2.48
CA SER A 31 -3.32 2.23 -3.91
C SER A 31 -3.44 0.83 -4.51
N ALA A 32 -2.83 -0.19 -3.90
CA ALA A 32 -3.05 -1.59 -4.27
C ALA A 32 -4.41 -2.13 -3.78
N THR A 33 -5.09 -1.40 -2.90
CA THR A 33 -6.32 -1.84 -2.22
C THR A 33 -7.52 -0.91 -2.50
N PHE A 34 -7.28 0.39 -2.64
CA PHE A 34 -8.30 1.43 -2.72
C PHE A 34 -8.21 2.24 -4.01
N GLN A 35 -9.36 2.75 -4.47
CA GLN A 35 -9.40 3.69 -5.60
C GLN A 35 -8.79 5.05 -5.23
N PRO A 36 -8.22 5.81 -6.19
CA PRO A 36 -7.55 7.08 -5.93
C PRO A 36 -8.38 8.14 -5.20
N GLU A 37 -9.70 8.06 -5.30
CA GLU A 37 -10.67 9.01 -4.73
C GLU A 37 -10.96 8.75 -3.24
N PHE A 38 -10.46 7.65 -2.68
CA PHE A 38 -10.72 7.29 -1.31
C PHE A 38 -10.14 8.34 -0.33
N PRO A 39 -10.90 8.80 0.70
CA PRO A 39 -10.47 9.92 1.56
C PRO A 39 -9.09 9.71 2.22
N ALA A 40 -8.75 8.48 2.59
CA ALA A 40 -7.45 8.18 3.17
C ALA A 40 -6.30 8.42 2.17
N LEU A 41 -6.48 8.04 0.90
CA LEU A 41 -5.49 8.28 -0.15
C LEU A 41 -5.35 9.77 -0.48
N GLN A 42 -6.45 10.53 -0.50
CA GLN A 42 -6.39 11.99 -0.70
C GLN A 42 -5.56 12.67 0.39
N LYS A 43 -5.78 12.30 1.66
CA LYS A 43 -5.01 12.82 2.79
C LYS A 43 -3.52 12.50 2.66
N LEU A 44 -3.16 11.29 2.24
CA LEU A 44 -1.77 10.91 2.00
C LEU A 44 -1.15 11.68 0.83
N GLN A 45 -1.91 11.92 -0.24
CA GLN A 45 -1.44 12.72 -1.38
C GLN A 45 -1.19 14.17 -0.98
N GLU A 46 -2.04 14.75 -0.14
CA GLU A 46 -1.85 16.09 0.41
C GLU A 46 -0.62 16.16 1.32
N GLN A 47 -0.45 15.18 2.22
CA GLN A 47 0.76 15.06 3.04
C GLN A 47 2.03 14.97 2.20
N ARG A 48 2.01 14.17 1.13
CA ARG A 48 3.12 14.06 0.18
C ARG A 48 3.46 15.42 -0.45
N ARG A 49 2.45 16.17 -0.93
CA ARG A 49 2.67 17.50 -1.54
C ARG A 49 3.30 18.45 -0.53
N ASN A 50 2.77 18.50 0.68
CA ASN A 50 3.28 19.36 1.74
C ASN A 50 4.74 19.02 2.09
N LEU A 51 5.10 17.73 2.18
CA LEU A 51 6.47 17.30 2.45
C LEU A 51 7.44 17.68 1.33
N ILE A 52 7.04 17.50 0.06
CA ILE A 52 7.83 17.91 -1.10
C ILE A 52 8.08 19.42 -1.09
N ASP A 53 7.05 20.21 -0.78
CA ASP A 53 7.15 21.67 -0.68
C ASP A 53 8.10 22.09 0.44
N LEU A 54 8.03 21.43 1.61
CA LEU A 54 8.92 21.69 2.75
C LEU A 54 10.38 21.37 2.42
N ILE A 55 10.64 20.23 1.78
CA ILE A 55 11.99 19.85 1.32
C ILE A 55 12.52 20.89 0.34
N SER A 56 11.69 21.34 -0.61
CA SER A 56 12.08 22.33 -1.62
C SER A 56 12.41 23.69 -0.99
N ARG A 57 11.59 24.17 -0.04
CA ARG A 57 11.81 25.44 0.68
C ARG A 57 13.07 25.40 1.53
N ASP A 58 13.32 24.30 2.24
CA ASP A 58 14.56 24.12 3.02
C ASP A 58 15.79 24.23 2.11
N THR A 59 15.69 23.59 0.94
CA THR A 59 16.79 23.61 -0.04
C THR A 59 17.04 25.01 -0.62
N GLN A 60 15.99 25.81 -0.87
CA GLN A 60 16.14 27.20 -1.30
C GLN A 60 16.78 28.11 -0.24
N LYS A 61 16.46 27.91 1.05
CA LYS A 61 17.05 28.70 2.15
C LYS A 61 18.56 28.52 2.26
N LEU A 62 19.06 27.29 2.06
CA LEU A 62 20.49 26.97 2.08
C LEU A 62 21.26 27.68 0.95
N VAL A 63 20.59 27.99 -0.17
CA VAL A 63 21.19 28.65 -1.34
C VAL A 63 21.11 30.17 -1.25
N GLY A 64 20.00 30.71 -0.73
CA GLY A 64 19.72 32.14 -0.63
C GLY A 64 20.69 32.92 0.25
N ASN A 65 21.37 32.26 1.20
CA ASN A 65 22.37 32.88 2.08
C ASN A 65 23.78 33.04 1.45
N ALA A 66 23.98 32.68 0.18
CA ALA A 66 25.26 32.91 -0.49
C ALA A 66 25.29 34.31 -1.14
N THR A 67 25.94 35.28 -0.49
CA THR A 67 26.26 36.61 -1.05
C THR A 67 27.23 36.48 -2.24
N VAL A 68 26.75 36.73 -3.46
CA VAL A 68 27.57 36.73 -4.70
C VAL A 68 27.26 37.99 -5.54
N PRO A 69 28.25 38.73 -6.06
CA PRO A 69 28.05 40.02 -6.75
C PRO A 69 27.25 39.93 -8.06
N GLN A 70 26.61 41.05 -8.45
CA GLN A 70 25.21 41.12 -8.94
C GLN A 70 24.90 40.73 -10.41
N PHE A 71 25.87 40.49 -11.30
CA PHE A 71 25.57 40.22 -12.74
C PHE A 71 26.17 38.93 -13.31
N GLN A 72 27.32 38.44 -12.84
CA GLN A 72 27.80 37.08 -13.15
C GLN A 72 27.09 36.00 -12.30
N SER A 73 26.39 36.44 -11.25
CA SER A 73 25.68 35.60 -10.28
C SER A 73 24.33 35.11 -10.77
N SER A 74 23.66 35.75 -11.73
CA SER A 74 22.31 35.34 -12.15
C SER A 74 22.34 33.99 -12.88
N ILE A 75 23.25 33.81 -13.84
CA ILE A 75 23.43 32.52 -14.55
C ILE A 75 23.93 31.45 -13.58
N GLN A 76 24.90 31.77 -12.72
CA GLN A 76 25.40 30.82 -11.72
C GLN A 76 24.32 30.44 -10.69
N LYS A 77 23.46 31.39 -10.30
CA LYS A 77 22.34 31.16 -9.38
C LYS A 77 21.24 30.32 -10.03
N THR A 78 20.87 30.62 -11.28
CA THR A 78 19.90 29.82 -12.04
C THR A 78 20.40 28.39 -12.25
N LEU A 79 21.66 28.22 -12.66
CA LEU A 79 22.25 26.89 -12.85
C LEU A 79 22.36 26.13 -11.52
N SER A 80 22.74 26.81 -10.43
CA SER A 80 22.75 26.21 -9.10
C SER A 80 21.35 25.80 -8.64
N GLN A 81 20.33 26.61 -8.91
CA GLN A 81 18.94 26.30 -8.59
C GLN A 81 18.46 25.08 -9.40
N GLN A 82 18.71 25.05 -10.71
CA GLN A 82 18.37 23.92 -11.58
C GLN A 82 19.07 22.62 -11.16
N LEU A 83 20.35 22.69 -10.77
CA LEU A 83 21.09 21.54 -10.25
C LEU A 83 20.43 21.00 -8.97
N ILE A 84 20.06 21.90 -8.08
CA ILE A 84 19.42 21.55 -6.80
C ILE A 84 18.03 20.96 -6.99
N ASP A 85 17.23 21.57 -7.87
CA ASP A 85 15.90 21.06 -8.20
C ASP A 85 16.03 19.66 -8.84
N SER A 86 17.05 19.44 -9.67
CA SER A 86 17.34 18.13 -10.27
C SER A 86 17.78 17.09 -9.24
N LEU A 87 18.63 17.45 -8.29
CA LEU A 87 19.05 16.57 -7.18
C LEU A 87 17.86 16.19 -6.29
N ASN A 88 16.96 17.14 -6.00
CA ASN A 88 15.74 16.86 -5.26
C ASN A 88 14.81 15.92 -6.05
N GLN A 89 14.67 16.12 -7.36
CA GLN A 89 13.88 15.22 -8.21
C GLN A 89 14.46 13.80 -8.25
N ILE A 90 15.78 13.66 -8.39
CA ILE A 90 16.46 12.35 -8.33
C ILE A 90 16.16 11.66 -7.01
N GLN A 91 16.30 12.36 -5.88
CA GLN A 91 16.04 11.78 -4.57
C GLN A 91 14.56 11.36 -4.38
N ILE A 92 13.62 12.17 -4.85
CA ILE A 92 12.19 11.82 -4.85
C ILE A 92 11.94 10.57 -5.72
N LEU A 93 12.59 10.47 -6.88
CA LEU A 93 12.48 9.32 -7.77
C LEU A 93 13.06 8.05 -7.16
N GLU A 94 14.19 8.14 -6.45
CA GLU A 94 14.78 7.01 -5.72
C GLU A 94 13.83 6.49 -4.63
N ILE A 95 13.25 7.40 -3.84
CA ILE A 95 12.25 7.06 -2.81
C ILE A 95 11.05 6.36 -3.44
N ARG A 96 10.52 6.90 -4.54
CA ARG A 96 9.40 6.27 -5.27
C ARG A 96 9.75 4.90 -5.81
N THR A 97 10.94 4.75 -6.38
CA THR A 97 11.42 3.47 -6.92
C THR A 97 11.51 2.42 -5.81
N GLN A 98 12.03 2.80 -4.64
CA GLN A 98 12.12 1.91 -3.49
C GLN A 98 10.74 1.53 -2.94
N ALA A 99 9.80 2.48 -2.86
CA ALA A 99 8.43 2.22 -2.42
C ALA A 99 7.70 1.27 -3.38
N LEU A 100 7.82 1.50 -4.69
CA LEU A 100 7.24 0.63 -5.73
C LEU A 100 7.83 -0.79 -5.69
N SER A 101 9.14 -0.92 -5.48
CA SER A 101 9.79 -2.23 -5.32
C SER A 101 9.22 -3.01 -4.13
N GLN A 102 9.03 -2.35 -2.98
CA GLN A 102 8.42 -2.97 -1.79
C GLN A 102 6.96 -3.36 -2.03
N ALA A 103 6.19 -2.52 -2.72
CA ALA A 103 4.81 -2.81 -3.07
C ALA A 103 4.70 -4.02 -4.02
N ASN A 104 5.54 -4.09 -5.06
CA ASN A 104 5.60 -5.24 -5.96
C ASN A 104 5.91 -6.53 -5.21
N ALA A 105 6.90 -6.50 -4.30
CA ALA A 105 7.23 -7.66 -3.48
C ALA A 105 6.06 -8.10 -2.56
N ALA A 106 5.27 -7.17 -2.05
CA ALA A 106 4.08 -7.48 -1.26
C ALA A 106 2.97 -8.10 -2.12
N ILE A 107 2.74 -7.57 -3.32
CA ILE A 107 1.78 -8.11 -4.28
C ILE A 107 2.19 -9.52 -4.70
N ASP A 108 3.47 -9.76 -5.00
CA ASP A 108 3.99 -11.08 -5.36
C ASP A 108 3.73 -12.12 -4.27
N ARG A 109 3.93 -11.76 -3.00
CA ARG A 109 3.62 -12.65 -1.87
C ARG A 109 2.12 -12.99 -1.82
N LYS A 110 1.24 -12.00 -2.02
CA LYS A 110 -0.21 -12.23 -2.07
C LYS A 110 -0.60 -13.13 -3.25
N MET A 111 -0.01 -12.90 -4.43
CA MET A 111 -0.25 -13.73 -5.62
C MET A 111 0.18 -15.19 -5.41
N ARG A 112 1.28 -15.44 -4.70
CA ARG A 112 1.71 -16.81 -4.36
C ARG A 112 0.76 -17.53 -3.39
N GLN A 113 0.05 -16.81 -2.52
CA GLN A 113 -0.89 -17.39 -1.55
C GLN A 113 -2.30 -17.59 -2.13
N PHE A 114 -2.62 -16.89 -3.21
CA PHE A 114 -3.96 -16.90 -3.81
C PHE A 114 -4.44 -18.28 -4.29
N PRO A 115 -3.61 -19.13 -4.94
CA PRO A 115 -4.03 -20.47 -5.35
C PRO A 115 -4.45 -21.37 -4.18
N GLU A 116 -3.70 -21.34 -3.06
CA GLU A 116 -4.05 -22.12 -1.87
C GLU A 116 -5.36 -21.64 -1.23
N ILE A 117 -5.60 -20.33 -1.22
CA ILE A 117 -6.87 -19.77 -0.74
C ILE A 117 -8.04 -20.23 -1.61
N LYS A 118 -7.89 -20.17 -2.95
CA LYS A 118 -8.90 -20.69 -3.88
C LYS A 118 -9.16 -22.17 -3.67
N ARG A 119 -8.11 -22.99 -3.53
CA ARG A 119 -8.22 -24.43 -3.29
C ARG A 119 -8.99 -24.72 -2.01
N ARG A 120 -8.62 -24.10 -0.88
CA ARG A 120 -9.32 -24.27 0.40
C ARG A 120 -10.78 -23.85 0.36
N SER A 121 -11.11 -22.78 -0.36
CA SER A 121 -12.51 -22.36 -0.54
C SER A 121 -13.30 -23.41 -1.31
N GLY A 122 -12.73 -24.01 -2.35
CA GLY A 122 -13.35 -25.10 -3.11
C GLY A 122 -13.55 -26.35 -2.24
N ASP A 123 -12.52 -26.73 -1.47
CA ASP A 123 -12.58 -27.87 -0.54
C ASP A 123 -13.70 -27.68 0.51
N LEU A 124 -13.80 -26.49 1.10
CA LEU A 124 -14.85 -26.15 2.07
C LEU A 124 -16.25 -26.20 1.45
N GLN A 125 -16.39 -25.75 0.20
CA GLN A 125 -17.67 -25.76 -0.50
C GLN A 125 -18.13 -27.18 -0.83
N ALA A 126 -17.21 -28.04 -1.26
CA ALA A 126 -17.49 -29.47 -1.45
C ALA A 126 -17.86 -30.17 -0.13
N GLN A 127 -17.14 -29.88 0.95
CA GLN A 127 -17.48 -30.42 2.29
C GLN A 127 -18.87 -29.99 2.75
N LEU A 128 -19.23 -28.73 2.51
CA LEU A 128 -20.55 -28.21 2.85
C LEU A 128 -21.66 -28.93 2.06
N GLU A 129 -21.46 -29.15 0.76
CA GLU A 129 -22.41 -29.87 -0.08
C GLU A 129 -22.60 -31.33 0.38
N ILE A 130 -21.50 -32.03 0.69
CA ILE A 130 -21.56 -33.39 1.24
C ILE A 130 -22.34 -33.40 2.55
N ALA A 131 -22.03 -32.49 3.48
CA ALA A 131 -22.71 -32.40 4.77
C ALA A 131 -24.22 -32.14 4.62
N GLN A 132 -24.61 -31.26 3.70
CA GLN A 132 -26.02 -31.00 3.39
C GLN A 132 -26.73 -32.25 2.84
N ASN A 133 -26.09 -32.96 1.91
CA ASN A 133 -26.65 -34.19 1.35
C ASN A 133 -26.78 -35.30 2.40
N THR A 134 -25.77 -35.48 3.25
CA THR A 134 -25.82 -36.42 4.38
C THR A 134 -26.95 -36.07 5.34
N LEU A 135 -27.09 -34.80 5.71
CA LEU A 135 -28.17 -34.35 6.59
C LEU A 135 -29.55 -34.66 6.00
N LYS A 136 -29.74 -34.40 4.70
CA LYS A 136 -30.99 -34.69 3.99
C LYS A 136 -31.32 -36.19 4.02
N GLN A 137 -30.33 -37.06 3.77
CA GLN A 137 -30.52 -38.51 3.85
C GLN A 137 -30.89 -38.99 5.26
N LEU A 138 -30.24 -38.44 6.29
CA LEU A 138 -30.55 -38.77 7.68
C LEU A 138 -31.97 -38.35 8.08
N GLN A 139 -32.43 -37.18 7.60
CA GLN A 139 -33.81 -36.72 7.81
C GLN A 139 -34.83 -37.66 7.16
N LEU A 140 -34.62 -38.05 5.90
CA LEU A 140 -35.48 -39.01 5.19
C LEU A 140 -35.54 -40.37 5.91
N LYS A 141 -34.38 -40.90 6.33
CA LYS A 141 -34.31 -42.17 7.06
C LYS A 141 -35.07 -42.11 8.39
N ARG A 142 -34.96 -40.99 9.12
CA ARG A 142 -35.70 -40.77 10.36
C ARG A 142 -37.21 -40.73 10.15
N GLU A 143 -37.67 -40.09 9.09
CA GLU A 143 -39.10 -40.02 8.74
C GLU A 143 -39.65 -41.39 8.34
N SER A 144 -38.93 -42.14 7.51
CA SER A 144 -39.28 -43.52 7.16
C SER A 144 -39.42 -44.41 8.39
N LEU A 145 -38.46 -44.39 9.32
CA LEU A 145 -38.54 -45.16 10.56
C LEU A 145 -39.74 -44.75 11.44
N ARG A 146 -40.09 -43.46 11.46
CA ARG A 146 -41.28 -42.98 12.18
C ARG A 146 -42.56 -43.53 11.56
N LEU A 147 -42.68 -43.49 10.23
CA LEU A 147 -43.83 -44.04 9.51
C LEU A 147 -43.95 -45.55 9.73
N GLU A 148 -42.86 -46.30 9.62
CA GLU A 148 -42.84 -47.74 9.91
C GLU A 148 -43.29 -48.05 11.35
N SER A 149 -42.80 -47.28 12.33
CA SER A 149 -43.19 -47.45 13.74
C SER A 149 -44.67 -47.11 14.00
N ALA A 150 -45.24 -46.19 13.23
CA ALA A 150 -46.66 -45.83 13.31
C ALA A 150 -47.52 -46.93 12.65
N GLN A 151 -47.11 -47.42 11.49
CA GLN A 151 -47.80 -48.50 10.78
C GLN A 151 -47.80 -49.80 11.59
N LYS A 152 -46.67 -50.17 12.21
CA LYS A 152 -46.59 -51.31 13.12
C LYS A 152 -47.52 -51.19 14.32
N ARG A 153 -47.75 -49.97 14.84
CA ARG A 153 -48.68 -49.73 15.95
C ARG A 153 -50.15 -49.84 15.52
N CYS A 154 -50.50 -49.43 14.30
CA CYS A 154 -51.87 -49.52 13.79
C CYS A 154 -52.28 -50.94 13.35
N LEU A 155 -51.31 -51.81 13.00
CA LEU A 155 -51.57 -53.19 12.57
C LEU A 155 -51.50 -54.22 13.72
N GLY A 156 -51.11 -53.79 14.92
CA GLY A 156 -50.92 -54.65 16.09
C GLY A 156 -51.87 -54.36 17.26
N GLY A 157 -52.91 -53.56 17.04
CA GLY A 157 -54.01 -53.31 18.00
C GLY A 157 -55.34 -53.73 17.37
#